data_AF-A0AAW3TBL4-F1
#
_entry.id   AF-A0AAW3TBL4-F1
#
_cell.length_a   1.000
_cell.length_b   1.000
_cell.length_c   1.000
_cell.angle_alpha   90.00
_cell.angle_beta   90.00
_cell.angle_gamma   90.00
#
_symmetry.space_group_name_H-M   'P 1'
#
loop_
_entity.id
_entity.type
_entity.pdbx_description
1 polymer ?
#
loop_
_entity_poly.entity_id
_entity_poly.type
_entity_poly.pdbx_seq_one_letter_code
_entity_poly.pdbx_strand_id
1 'polypeptide(L)'
;MPAPFVSPTLDLQLIWRGTFGRVRVYEDRVVAETSFERDALTEVPMHAVHGWRIEPCDFDAVCVEFVTADETYRVLLDTSDERVAGLALRRVLGAPLPSQS
;
A
#
# COMPACT_ATOMS: atom_id res chain seq x y z
N MET A 1 -12.74 -2.90 -29.50
CA MET A 1 -11.31 -2.94 -29.11
C MET A 1 -11.25 -3.28 -27.63
N PRO A 2 -10.41 -4.23 -27.17
CA PRO A 2 -10.20 -4.41 -25.74
C PRO A 2 -9.49 -3.15 -25.22
N ALA A 3 -9.89 -2.67 -24.04
CA ALA A 3 -9.20 -1.55 -23.41
C ALA A 3 -7.71 -1.90 -23.23
N PRO A 4 -6.78 -0.97 -23.48
CA PRO A 4 -5.37 -1.24 -23.23
C PRO A 4 -5.21 -1.63 -21.77
N PHE A 5 -4.59 -2.79 -21.52
CA PHE A 5 -4.14 -3.16 -20.19
C PHE A 5 -3.10 -2.13 -19.76
N VAL A 6 -3.51 -1.18 -18.90
CA VAL A 6 -2.57 -0.24 -18.31
C VAL A 6 -1.73 -1.04 -17.32
N SER A 7 -0.44 -1.18 -17.60
CA SER A 7 0.49 -1.81 -16.67
C SER A 7 0.81 -0.86 -15.53
N PRO A 8 0.96 -1.37 -14.29
CA PRO A 8 1.45 -0.54 -13.19
C PRO A 8 2.89 -0.10 -13.46
N THR A 9 3.23 1.10 -13.02
CA THR A 9 4.61 1.62 -13.01
C THR A 9 5.45 0.99 -11.90
N LEU A 10 4.79 0.52 -10.83
CA LEU A 10 5.39 -0.23 -9.73
C LEU A 10 4.38 -1.25 -9.22
N ASP A 11 4.83 -2.48 -9.00
CA ASP A 11 4.02 -3.57 -8.46
C ASP A 11 4.84 -4.30 -7.40
N LEU A 12 4.52 -4.05 -6.13
CA LEU A 12 5.18 -4.62 -4.97
C LEU A 12 4.24 -5.60 -4.32
N GLN A 13 4.73 -6.80 -4.03
CA GLN A 13 3.95 -7.85 -3.39
C GLN A 13 4.81 -8.60 -2.38
N LEU A 14 4.25 -8.80 -1.19
CA LEU A 14 4.84 -9.63 -0.16
C LEU A 14 3.82 -10.68 0.31
N ILE A 15 4.29 -11.91 0.47
CA ILE A 15 3.59 -12.94 1.24
C ILE A 15 4.47 -13.25 2.46
N TRP A 16 4.04 -12.81 3.63
CA TRP A 16 4.79 -12.96 4.87
C TRP A 16 3.99 -13.77 5.88
N ARG A 17 4.51 -14.95 6.26
CA ARG A 17 3.87 -15.88 7.21
C ARG A 17 2.39 -16.17 6.91
N GLY A 18 2.04 -16.27 5.63
CA GLY A 18 0.65 -16.49 5.18
C GLY A 18 -0.20 -15.22 5.05
N THR A 19 0.35 -14.05 5.40
CA THR A 19 -0.28 -12.76 5.18
C THR A 19 0.11 -12.19 3.82
N PHE A 20 -0.87 -11.72 3.06
CA PHE A 20 -0.67 -11.09 1.76
C PHE A 20 -0.69 -9.56 1.89
N GLY A 21 0.25 -8.90 1.22
CA GLY A 21 0.22 -7.46 0.95
C GLY A 21 0.65 -7.17 -0.48
N ARG A 22 -0.07 -6.27 -1.16
CA ARG A 22 0.31 -5.81 -2.50
C ARG A 22 -0.02 -4.34 -2.69
N VAL A 23 0.90 -3.59 -3.28
CA VAL A 23 0.70 -2.21 -3.71
C VAL A 23 1.08 -2.09 -5.18
N ARG A 24 0.12 -1.65 -5.99
CA ARG A 24 0.27 -1.35 -7.41
C ARG A 24 0.10 0.14 -7.63
N VAL A 25 1.13 0.78 -8.18
CA VAL A 25 1.13 2.21 -8.49
C VAL A 25 1.06 2.40 -10.00
N TYR A 26 0.04 3.09 -10.44
CA TYR A 26 -0.17 3.55 -11.81
C TYR A 26 0.23 5.02 -11.92
N GLU A 27 0.18 5.57 -13.13
CA GLU A 27 0.52 6.98 -13.36
C GLU A 27 -0.37 7.94 -12.55
N ASP A 28 -1.64 7.60 -12.39
CA ASP A 28 -2.70 8.45 -11.84
C ASP A 28 -3.38 7.90 -10.58
N ARG A 29 -3.10 6.63 -10.22
CA ARG A 29 -3.78 5.97 -9.09
C ARG A 29 -2.92 4.92 -8.42
N VAL A 30 -3.33 4.56 -7.21
CA VAL A 30 -2.80 3.43 -6.46
C VAL A 30 -3.91 2.41 -6.27
N VAL A 31 -3.55 1.14 -6.30
CA VAL A 31 -4.41 0.02 -5.92
C VAL A 31 -3.64 -0.78 -4.87
N ALA A 32 -4.30 -1.14 -3.78
CA ALA A 32 -3.66 -1.90 -2.71
C ALA A 32 -4.59 -2.99 -2.18
N GLU A 33 -4.00 -4.11 -1.78
CA GLU A 33 -4.70 -5.28 -1.26
C GLU A 33 -3.95 -5.81 -0.05
N THR A 34 -4.68 -6.26 0.96
CA THR A 34 -4.09 -6.81 2.19
C THR A 34 -4.96 -7.88 2.81
N SER A 35 -4.33 -8.89 3.41
CA SER A 35 -4.98 -9.79 4.36
C SER A 35 -4.44 -9.59 5.78
N PHE A 36 -3.60 -8.58 6.02
CA PHE A 36 -3.02 -8.32 7.34
C PHE A 36 -4.07 -7.74 8.27
N GLU A 37 -4.25 -8.35 9.44
CA GLU A 37 -5.30 -7.99 10.41
C GLU A 37 -6.72 -8.04 9.80
N ARG A 38 -6.95 -8.89 8.78
CA ARG A 38 -8.24 -9.08 8.12
C ARG A 38 -8.59 -10.56 8.00
N ASP A 39 -9.90 -10.86 8.00
CA ASP A 39 -10.40 -12.24 7.90
C ASP A 39 -10.25 -12.83 6.48
N ALA A 40 -10.07 -11.97 5.47
CA ALA A 40 -9.88 -12.34 4.08
C ALA A 40 -9.02 -11.29 3.34
N LEU A 41 -8.58 -11.65 2.14
CA LEU A 41 -7.95 -10.70 1.22
C LEU A 41 -8.92 -9.56 0.92
N THR A 42 -8.52 -8.34 1.26
CA THR A 42 -9.34 -7.13 1.21
C THR A 42 -8.67 -6.10 0.33
N GLU A 43 -9.43 -5.51 -0.59
CA GLU A 43 -8.98 -4.34 -1.35
C GLU A 43 -9.10 -3.09 -0.49
N VAL A 44 -8.06 -2.25 -0.49
CA VAL A 44 -8.09 -0.96 0.21
C VAL A 44 -8.98 0.01 -0.58
N PRO A 45 -10.00 0.64 0.04
CA PRO A 45 -10.87 1.59 -0.62
C PRO A 45 -10.15 2.92 -0.88
N MET A 46 -9.28 2.96 -1.90
CA MET A 46 -8.38 4.10 -2.18
C MET A 46 -9.10 5.44 -2.41
N HIS A 47 -10.38 5.41 -2.80
CA HIS A 47 -11.21 6.60 -2.93
C HIS A 47 -11.59 7.25 -1.59
N ALA A 48 -11.54 6.50 -0.49
CA ALA A 48 -11.83 6.95 0.88
C ALA A 48 -10.56 7.29 1.68
N VAL A 49 -9.37 7.06 1.09
CA VAL A 49 -8.09 7.34 1.73
C VAL A 49 -7.83 8.84 1.71
N HIS A 50 -7.63 9.41 2.90
CA HIS A 50 -7.31 10.84 3.06
C HIS A 50 -5.86 11.09 3.46
N GLY A 51 -5.10 10.04 3.76
CA GLY A 51 -3.67 10.12 4.01
C GLY A 51 -2.99 8.77 4.04
N TRP A 52 -1.67 8.76 3.93
CA TRP A 52 -0.86 7.55 3.94
C TRP A 52 0.46 7.78 4.67
N ARG A 53 1.07 6.71 5.18
CA ARG A 53 2.43 6.72 5.75
C ARG A 53 3.04 5.32 5.67
N ILE A 54 4.34 5.23 5.92
CA ILE A 54 5.03 3.94 6.04
C ILE A 54 5.60 3.87 7.44
N GLU A 55 5.29 2.77 8.13
CA GLU A 55 5.74 2.50 9.50
C GLU A 55 6.47 1.16 9.56
N PRO A 56 7.45 1.00 10.47
CA PRO A 56 7.97 -0.32 10.82
C PRO A 56 6.83 -1.23 11.30
N CYS A 57 6.76 -2.47 10.81
CA CYS A 57 5.70 -3.41 11.18
C CYS A 57 6.25 -4.63 11.93
N ASP A 58 7.31 -5.25 11.39
CA ASP A 58 8.09 -6.31 12.03
C ASP A 58 9.57 -6.15 11.62
N PHE A 59 10.46 -7.03 12.07
CA PHE A 59 11.90 -6.98 11.82
C PHE A 59 12.27 -6.97 10.33
N ASP A 60 11.51 -7.70 9.52
CA ASP A 60 11.73 -7.87 8.07
C ASP A 60 10.59 -7.32 7.20
N ALA A 61 9.66 -6.55 7.80
CA ALA A 61 8.53 -5.99 7.08
C ALA A 61 8.17 -4.57 7.52
N VAL A 62 7.77 -3.75 6.56
CA VAL A 62 7.16 -2.44 6.78
C VAL A 62 5.68 -2.47 6.44
N CYS A 63 4.90 -1.58 7.05
CA CYS A 63 3.49 -1.42 6.79
C CYS A 63 3.25 -0.09 6.09
N VAL A 64 2.68 -0.15 4.88
CA VAL A 64 2.05 1.02 4.27
C VAL A 64 0.67 1.16 4.90
N GLU A 65 0.48 2.23 5.65
CA GLU A 65 -0.79 2.57 6.26
C GLU A 65 -1.58 3.50 5.36
N PHE A 66 -2.76 3.07 4.93
CA PHE A 66 -3.74 3.89 4.23
C PHE A 66 -4.85 4.27 5.20
N VAL A 67 -4.94 5.57 5.50
CA VAL A 67 -5.85 6.09 6.53
C VAL A 67 -7.15 6.56 5.88
N THR A 68 -8.27 6.01 6.35
CA THR A 68 -9.63 6.41 5.99
C THR A 68 -10.33 7.05 7.17
N ALA A 69 -11.59 7.47 7.01
CA ALA A 69 -12.37 8.02 8.13
C ALA A 69 -12.72 6.96 9.18
N ASP A 70 -12.95 5.72 8.75
CA ASP A 70 -13.45 4.65 9.59
C ASP A 70 -12.31 3.83 10.21
N GLU A 71 -11.25 3.57 9.44
CA GLU A 71 -10.15 2.73 9.87
C GLU A 71 -8.83 2.99 9.10
N THR A 72 -7.77 2.31 9.53
CA THR A 72 -6.49 2.26 8.82
C THR A 72 -6.27 0.88 8.21
N TYR A 73 -6.01 0.84 6.91
CA TYR A 73 -5.61 -0.37 6.21
C TYR A 73 -4.10 -0.48 6.19
N ARG A 74 -3.56 -1.59 6.69
CA ARG A 74 -2.12 -1.86 6.73
C ARG A 74 -1.77 -2.88 5.68
N VAL A 75 -0.86 -2.51 4.78
CA VAL A 75 -0.37 -3.38 3.70
C VAL A 75 1.09 -3.69 3.96
N LEU A 76 1.40 -4.96 4.20
CA LEU A 76 2.77 -5.40 4.41
C LEU A 76 3.57 -5.33 3.11
N LEU A 77 4.77 -4.76 3.20
CA LEU A 77 5.79 -4.77 2.16
C LEU A 77 7.13 -5.20 2.77
N ASP A 78 8.04 -5.65 1.90
CA ASP A 78 9.40 -5.96 2.31
C ASP A 78 10.12 -4.67 2.72
N THR A 79 10.94 -4.72 3.76
CA THR A 79 11.71 -3.55 4.22
C THR A 79 12.61 -2.99 3.12
N SER A 80 13.11 -3.82 2.20
CA SER A 80 13.91 -3.37 1.06
C SER A 80 13.12 -2.52 0.05
N ASP A 81 11.80 -2.66 0.03
CA ASP A 81 10.89 -1.92 -0.85
C ASP A 81 10.44 -0.57 -0.28
N GLU A 82 10.68 -0.30 1.00
CA GLU A 82 10.22 0.91 1.71
C GLU A 82 10.49 2.19 0.92
N ARG A 83 11.72 2.34 0.44
CA ARG A 83 12.15 3.55 -0.26
C ARG A 83 11.45 3.73 -1.61
N VAL A 84 11.32 2.65 -2.39
CA VAL A 84 10.69 2.72 -3.72
C VAL A 84 9.17 2.90 -3.59
N ALA A 85 8.55 2.24 -2.61
CA ALA A 85 7.15 2.44 -2.25
C ALA A 85 6.89 3.89 -1.87
N GLY A 86 7.68 4.45 -0.95
CA GLY A 86 7.53 5.83 -0.50
C GLY A 86 7.65 6.86 -1.64
N LEU A 87 8.58 6.67 -2.57
CA LEU A 87 8.71 7.55 -3.74
C LEU A 87 7.52 7.46 -4.69
N ALA A 88 7.06 6.24 -4.99
CA ALA A 88 5.96 6.02 -5.91
C ALA A 88 4.62 6.52 -5.33
N LEU A 89 4.35 6.22 -4.06
CA LEU A 89 3.17 6.72 -3.35
C LEU A 89 3.18 8.24 -3.26
N ARG A 90 4.33 8.85 -2.95
CA ARG A 90 4.43 10.32 -2.88
C ARG A 90 4.11 11.01 -4.20
N ARG A 91 4.46 10.39 -5.32
CA ARG A 91 4.17 10.93 -6.66
C ARG A 91 2.67 10.97 -6.95
N VAL A 92 1.90 9.99 -6.49
CA VAL A 92 0.48 9.83 -6.81
C VAL A 92 -0.44 10.39 -5.73
N LEU A 93 -0.14 10.12 -4.47
CA LEU A 93 -0.97 10.46 -3.31
C LEU A 93 -0.51 11.72 -2.57
N GLY A 94 0.62 12.32 -2.97
CA GLY A 94 1.20 13.48 -2.30
C GLY A 94 2.03 13.12 -1.06
N ALA A 95 2.36 14.12 -0.24
CA ALA A 95 3.22 13.92 0.92
C ALA A 95 2.60 12.95 1.94
N PRO A 96 3.41 12.07 2.58
CA PRO A 96 2.91 11.20 3.63
C PRO A 96 2.49 12.02 4.86
N LEU A 97 1.58 11.45 5.65
CA LEU A 97 1.30 11.88 7.01
C LEU A 97 2.57 11.73 7.87
N PRO A 98 2.69 12.52 8.95
CA PRO A 98 3.74 12.30 9.92
C PRO A 98 3.62 10.91 10.53
N SER A 99 4.78 10.33 10.86
CA SER A 99 4.81 9.03 11.51
C SER A 99 4.06 9.06 12.83
N GLN A 100 3.38 7.96 13.14
CA GLN A 100 2.65 7.83 14.41
C GLN A 100 3.61 7.28 15.46
N SER A 101 4.31 8.20 16.14
CA SER A 101 5.23 7.88 17.24
C SER A 101 4.52 7.36 18.49
#